data_AF-A0A934ECS7-F1
#
_entry.id   AF-A0A934ECS7-F1
#
_cell.length_a   1.000
_cell.length_b   1.000
_cell.length_c   1.000
_cell.angle_alpha   90.00
_cell.angle_beta   90.00
_cell.angle_gamma   90.00
#
_symmetry.space_group_name_H-M   'P 1'
#
loop_
_entity.id
_entity.type
_entity.pdbx_description
1 polymer ?
#
loop_
_entity_poly.entity_id
_entity_poly.type
_entity_poly.pdbx_seq_one_letter_code
_entity_poly.pdbx_strand_id
1 'polypeptide(L)'
;MSAEVERFFSEQSPLAAEVASFRPRAQQREMALAVAEAIRDNAILVVEAGTGTGKTFAYLVPALLAGGKVIISTGTKNLQDQLFQKDLPMVRDALKAPVSVALLKGRSNYVCHYHLARTESDGMFKTRDDIKHLGKIKQYAKVSDSGDKGGLADVPENAPIWMQVTSTRDNCLGQECPNHKECF
;
A
#
# COMPACT_ATOMS: atom_id res chain seq x y z
N MET A 1 6.01 -4.47 -25.43
CA MET A 1 5.16 -4.79 -24.27
C MET A 1 4.72 -6.25 -24.24
N SER A 2 3.90 -6.76 -25.18
CA SER A 2 3.36 -8.14 -25.07
C SER A 2 4.40 -9.25 -25.00
N ALA A 3 5.45 -9.23 -25.83
CA ALA A 3 6.54 -10.22 -25.77
C ALA A 3 7.34 -10.17 -24.46
N GLU A 4 7.46 -8.98 -23.87
CA GLU A 4 8.15 -8.79 -22.60
C GLU A 4 7.30 -9.29 -21.43
N VAL A 5 6.00 -8.99 -21.43
CA VAL A 5 5.03 -9.55 -20.48
C VAL A 5 5.04 -11.07 -20.55
N GLU A 6 5.01 -11.65 -21.76
CA GLU A 6 5.06 -13.10 -21.95
C GLU A 6 6.32 -13.74 -21.35
N ARG A 7 7.49 -13.10 -21.51
CA ARG A 7 8.75 -13.56 -20.91
C ARG A 7 8.64 -13.70 -19.38
N PHE A 8 7.99 -12.76 -18.69
CA PHE A 8 7.78 -12.81 -17.24
C PHE A 8 6.83 -13.93 -16.80
N PHE A 9 6.05 -14.55 -17.69
CA PHE A 9 5.18 -15.68 -17.34
C PHE A 9 5.55 -16.97 -18.07
N SER A 10 6.79 -17.06 -18.56
CA SER A 10 7.37 -18.23 -19.22
C SER A 10 8.10 -19.16 -18.23
N GLU A 11 8.49 -20.36 -18.68
CA GLU A 11 9.32 -21.31 -17.91
C GLU A 11 10.65 -20.71 -17.44
N GLN A 12 11.19 -19.73 -18.17
CA GLN A 12 12.45 -19.03 -17.85
C GLN A 12 12.18 -17.64 -17.25
N SER A 13 11.08 -17.51 -16.49
CA SER A 13 10.64 -16.23 -15.95
C SER A 13 11.69 -15.62 -15.02
N PRO A 14 12.03 -14.33 -15.20
CA PRO A 14 12.81 -13.58 -14.20
C PRO A 14 12.14 -13.52 -12.82
N LEU A 15 10.82 -13.71 -12.73
CA LEU A 15 10.12 -13.78 -11.44
C LEU A 15 10.59 -14.96 -10.58
N ALA A 16 11.10 -16.03 -11.19
CA ALA A 16 11.61 -17.19 -10.46
C ALA A 16 12.86 -16.87 -9.62
N ALA A 17 13.59 -15.79 -9.95
CA ALA A 17 14.73 -15.33 -9.15
C ALA A 17 14.30 -14.66 -7.84
N GLU A 18 13.18 -13.92 -7.87
CA GLU A 18 12.66 -13.18 -6.70
C GLU A 18 11.61 -13.97 -5.92
N VAL A 19 10.94 -14.92 -6.57
CA VAL A 19 9.86 -15.73 -5.99
C VAL A 19 10.19 -17.21 -6.13
N ALA A 20 10.79 -17.78 -5.08
CA ALA A 20 11.26 -19.16 -5.06
C ALA A 20 10.17 -20.21 -5.39
N SER A 21 8.91 -19.91 -5.12
CA SER A 21 7.76 -20.79 -5.41
C SER A 21 7.02 -20.44 -6.72
N PHE A 22 7.58 -19.56 -7.55
CA PHE A 22 6.99 -19.18 -8.81
C PHE A 22 6.87 -20.40 -9.73
N ARG A 23 5.69 -20.57 -10.31
CA ARG A 23 5.44 -21.55 -11.36
C ARG A 23 4.60 -20.87 -12.44
N PRO A 24 4.99 -20.96 -13.71
CA PRO A 24 4.17 -20.48 -14.81
C PRO A 24 2.79 -21.12 -14.78
N ARG A 25 1.76 -20.30 -15.05
CA ARG A 25 0.37 -20.77 -15.17
C ARG A 25 -0.24 -20.13 -16.41
N ALA A 26 -0.90 -20.95 -17.23
CA ALA A 26 -1.51 -20.49 -18.47
C ALA A 26 -2.52 -19.36 -18.22
N GLN A 27 -3.38 -19.48 -17.20
CA GLN A 27 -4.38 -18.44 -16.88
C GLN A 27 -3.72 -17.12 -16.41
N GLN A 28 -2.59 -17.21 -15.70
CA GLN A 28 -1.86 -16.02 -15.26
C GLN A 28 -1.26 -15.26 -16.46
N ARG A 29 -0.67 -15.99 -17.40
CA ARG A 29 -0.13 -15.45 -18.66
C ARG A 29 -1.22 -14.83 -19.52
N GLU A 30 -2.34 -15.54 -19.69
CA GLU A 30 -3.50 -15.07 -20.45
C GLU A 30 -4.04 -13.73 -19.89
N MET A 31 -4.26 -13.67 -18.57
CA MET A 31 -4.68 -12.43 -17.91
C MET A 31 -3.65 -11.31 -18.11
N ALA A 32 -2.35 -11.60 -17.97
CA ALA A 32 -1.32 -10.58 -18.11
C ALA A 32 -1.26 -9.99 -19.53
N LEU A 33 -1.41 -10.84 -20.55
CA LEU A 33 -1.46 -10.42 -21.95
C LEU A 33 -2.74 -9.60 -22.24
N ALA A 34 -3.88 -10.01 -21.70
CA ALA A 34 -5.13 -9.25 -21.83
C ALA A 34 -5.02 -7.87 -21.16
N VAL A 35 -4.41 -7.78 -19.97
CA VAL A 35 -4.18 -6.49 -19.29
C VAL A 35 -3.22 -5.61 -20.10
N ALA A 36 -2.14 -6.18 -20.64
CA ALA A 36 -1.20 -5.46 -21.51
C ALA A 36 -1.91 -4.88 -22.74
N GLU A 37 -2.73 -5.69 -23.41
CA GLU A 37 -3.52 -5.27 -24.57
C GLU A 37 -4.51 -4.15 -24.21
N ALA A 38 -5.24 -4.29 -23.11
CA ALA A 38 -6.17 -3.27 -22.65
C ALA A 38 -5.47 -1.93 -22.33
N ILE A 39 -4.29 -1.96 -21.71
CA ILE A 39 -3.48 -0.76 -21.46
C ILE A 39 -3.04 -0.12 -22.79
N ARG A 40 -2.52 -0.92 -23.73
CA ARG A 40 -2.07 -0.43 -25.05
C ARG A 40 -3.19 0.24 -25.83
N ASP A 41 -4.37 -0.37 -25.80
CA ASP A 41 -5.51 0.03 -26.64
C ASP A 41 -6.45 1.02 -25.92
N ASN A 42 -6.11 1.44 -24.69
CA ASN A 42 -6.94 2.26 -23.81
C ASN A 42 -8.37 1.70 -23.64
N ALA A 43 -8.48 0.37 -23.52
CA ALA A 43 -9.74 -0.34 -23.45
C ALA A 43 -10.12 -0.71 -22.00
N ILE A 44 -11.40 -1.01 -21.80
CA ILE A 44 -11.91 -1.57 -20.54
C ILE A 44 -11.85 -3.09 -20.63
N LEU A 45 -11.20 -3.71 -19.65
CA LEU A 45 -11.12 -5.16 -19.51
C LEU A 45 -11.76 -5.59 -18.18
N VAL A 46 -12.63 -6.59 -18.24
CA VAL A 46 -13.19 -7.26 -17.07
C VAL A 46 -12.67 -8.69 -17.06
N VAL A 47 -11.99 -9.09 -15.98
CA VAL A 47 -11.45 -10.44 -15.81
C VAL A 47 -11.99 -11.05 -14.52
N GLU A 48 -12.56 -12.24 -14.62
CA GLU A 48 -12.83 -13.09 -13.47
C GLU A 48 -11.64 -14.03 -13.24
N ALA A 49 -10.97 -13.88 -12.09
CA ALA A 49 -9.82 -14.70 -11.73
C ALA A 49 -10.02 -15.32 -10.35
N GLY A 50 -10.01 -16.65 -10.28
CA GLY A 50 -10.10 -17.41 -9.04
C GLY A 50 -8.97 -17.08 -8.05
N THR A 51 -9.14 -17.47 -6.78
CA THR A 51 -8.08 -17.37 -5.77
C THR A 51 -6.88 -18.26 -6.16
N GLY A 52 -5.67 -17.84 -5.80
CA GLY A 52 -4.44 -18.61 -6.11
C GLY A 52 -3.96 -18.59 -7.57
N THR A 53 -4.69 -17.96 -8.50
CA THR A 53 -4.33 -17.84 -9.93
C THR A 53 -3.11 -16.96 -10.21
N GLY A 54 -2.62 -16.20 -9.21
CA GLY A 54 -1.52 -15.25 -9.40
C GLY A 54 -1.95 -13.91 -10.03
N LYS A 55 -3.25 -13.54 -9.90
CA LYS A 55 -3.84 -12.30 -10.42
C LYS A 55 -3.03 -11.03 -10.15
N THR A 56 -2.42 -10.94 -8.97
CA THR A 56 -1.64 -9.76 -8.57
C THR A 56 -0.50 -9.49 -9.54
N PHE A 57 0.29 -10.52 -9.85
CA PHE A 57 1.43 -10.37 -10.73
C PHE A 57 0.98 -10.15 -12.17
N ALA A 58 -0.13 -10.80 -12.57
CA ALA A 58 -0.69 -10.67 -13.91
C ALA A 58 -1.08 -9.23 -14.25
N TYR A 59 -1.60 -8.45 -13.29
CA TYR A 59 -1.84 -7.01 -13.53
C TYR A 59 -0.62 -6.13 -13.24
N LEU A 60 0.26 -6.50 -12.31
CA LEU A 60 1.41 -5.68 -11.93
C LEU A 60 2.48 -5.60 -13.01
N VAL A 61 2.85 -6.73 -13.60
CA VAL A 61 3.90 -6.78 -14.64
C VAL A 61 3.58 -5.83 -15.80
N PRO A 62 2.42 -5.93 -16.48
CA PRO A 62 2.09 -5.00 -17.57
C PRO A 62 1.89 -3.56 -17.08
N ALA A 63 1.35 -3.35 -15.87
CA ALA A 63 1.20 -2.00 -15.31
C ALA A 63 2.54 -1.28 -15.12
N LEU A 64 3.57 -1.98 -14.63
CA LEU A 64 4.90 -1.42 -14.42
C LEU A 64 5.66 -1.21 -15.73
N LEU A 65 5.45 -2.08 -16.73
CA LEU A 65 6.07 -1.96 -18.05
C LEU A 65 5.42 -0.88 -18.93
N ALA A 66 4.20 -0.44 -18.62
CA ALA A 66 3.48 0.56 -19.42
C ALA A 66 4.12 1.95 -19.42
N GLY A 67 4.98 2.27 -18.43
CA GLY A 67 5.70 3.54 -18.33
C GLY A 67 4.84 4.76 -17.95
N GLY A 68 3.53 4.59 -17.78
CA GLY A 68 2.60 5.63 -17.34
C GLY A 68 2.31 5.61 -15.82
N LYS A 69 1.51 6.57 -15.36
CA LYS A 69 0.98 6.55 -13.98
C LYS A 69 -0.13 5.52 -13.89
N VAL A 70 0.01 4.55 -12.99
CA VAL A 70 -1.00 3.52 -12.73
C VAL A 70 -1.55 3.67 -11.31
N ILE A 71 -2.87 3.60 -11.18
CA ILE A 71 -3.56 3.53 -9.89
C ILE A 71 -4.09 2.11 -9.72
N ILE A 72 -3.73 1.48 -8.62
CA ILE A 72 -4.24 0.15 -8.25
C ILE A 72 -5.15 0.30 -7.05
N SER A 73 -6.41 -0.10 -7.21
CA SER A 73 -7.41 -0.13 -6.14
C SER A 73 -7.68 -1.57 -5.73
N THR A 74 -7.86 -1.80 -4.43
CA THR A 74 -8.14 -3.12 -3.87
C THR A 74 -9.20 -3.03 -2.77
N GLY A 75 -9.84 -4.16 -2.46
CA GLY A 75 -11.06 -4.18 -1.64
C GLY A 75 -10.84 -3.89 -0.15
N THR A 76 -9.65 -4.09 0.41
CA THR A 76 -9.38 -3.88 1.84
C THR A 76 -7.98 -3.31 2.09
N LYS A 77 -7.79 -2.66 3.25
CA LYS A 77 -6.48 -2.14 3.67
C LYS A 77 -5.43 -3.24 3.78
N ASN A 78 -5.79 -4.40 4.32
CA ASN A 78 -4.86 -5.53 4.45
C ASN A 78 -4.38 -6.03 3.07
N LEU A 79 -5.28 -6.07 2.07
CA LEU A 79 -4.88 -6.40 0.70
C LEU A 79 -3.99 -5.29 0.09
N GLN A 80 -4.23 -4.03 0.44
CA GLN A 80 -3.42 -2.90 0.02
C GLN A 80 -2.01 -2.98 0.62
N ASP A 81 -1.90 -3.31 1.91
CA ASP A 81 -0.64 -3.45 2.62
C ASP A 81 0.15 -4.66 2.12
N GLN A 82 -0.51 -5.79 1.90
CA GLN A 82 0.12 -6.95 1.28
C GLN A 82 0.66 -6.61 -0.12
N LEU A 83 -0.13 -5.92 -0.93
CA LEU A 83 0.29 -5.50 -2.26
C LEU A 83 1.51 -4.58 -2.17
N PHE A 84 1.48 -3.57 -1.31
CA PHE A 84 2.51 -2.54 -1.22
C PHE A 84 3.81 -3.02 -0.59
N GLN A 85 3.75 -3.85 0.45
CA GLN A 85 4.92 -4.30 1.21
C GLN A 85 5.57 -5.57 0.63
N LYS A 86 4.81 -6.38 -0.12
CA LYS A 86 5.27 -7.69 -0.57
C LYS A 86 5.22 -7.85 -2.08
N ASP A 87 4.02 -7.82 -2.65
CA ASP A 87 3.85 -8.23 -4.06
C ASP A 87 4.46 -7.20 -5.02
N LEU A 88 4.29 -5.90 -4.76
CA LEU A 88 4.80 -4.82 -5.59
C LEU A 88 6.35 -4.73 -5.59
N PRO A 89 7.06 -4.77 -4.44
CA PRO A 89 8.52 -4.84 -4.42
C PRO A 89 9.04 -6.05 -5.20
N MET A 90 8.48 -7.24 -5.00
CA MET A 90 8.93 -8.45 -5.72
C MET A 90 8.84 -8.30 -7.24
N VAL A 91 7.71 -7.80 -7.74
CA VAL A 91 7.54 -7.61 -9.20
C VAL A 91 8.44 -6.49 -9.70
N ARG A 92 8.52 -5.37 -8.98
CA ARG A 92 9.39 -4.24 -9.35
C ARG A 92 10.86 -4.67 -9.46
N ASP A 93 11.35 -5.42 -8.48
CA ASP A 93 12.74 -5.83 -8.38
C ASP A 93 13.06 -6.85 -9.47
N ALA A 94 12.16 -7.80 -9.75
CA ALA A 94 12.27 -8.72 -10.88
C ALA A 94 12.30 -8.02 -12.24
N LEU A 95 11.53 -6.94 -12.39
CA LEU A 95 11.51 -6.13 -13.61
C LEU A 95 12.70 -5.16 -13.70
N LYS A 96 13.41 -4.92 -12.59
CA LYS A 96 14.36 -3.81 -12.43
C LYS A 96 13.74 -2.47 -12.86
N ALA A 97 12.44 -2.31 -12.60
CA ALA A 97 11.69 -1.14 -13.05
C ALA A 97 12.00 0.05 -12.14
N PRO A 98 12.50 1.19 -12.68
CA PRO A 98 12.81 2.38 -11.90
C PRO A 98 11.55 3.20 -11.59
N VAL A 99 10.57 2.57 -10.95
CA VAL A 99 9.26 3.16 -10.66
C VAL A 99 9.18 3.64 -9.22
N SER A 100 8.66 4.85 -9.03
CA SER A 100 8.25 5.33 -7.72
C SER A 100 6.89 4.75 -7.36
N VAL A 101 6.73 4.35 -6.11
CA VAL A 101 5.51 3.74 -5.59
C VAL A 101 5.10 4.47 -4.33
N ALA A 102 3.79 4.69 -4.17
CA ALA A 102 3.23 5.36 -3.00
C ALA A 102 1.95 4.66 -2.56
N LEU A 103 1.72 4.63 -1.25
CA LEU A 103 0.53 4.05 -0.64
C LEU A 103 -0.43 5.18 -0.25
N LEU A 104 -1.66 5.12 -0.75
CA LEU A 104 -2.68 6.11 -0.45
C LEU A 104 -3.78 5.49 0.43
N LYS A 105 -3.90 5.98 1.66
CA LYS A 105 -4.99 5.69 2.60
C LYS A 105 -5.71 6.98 3.01
N GLY A 106 -6.85 6.84 3.68
CA GLY A 106 -7.52 8.00 4.30
C GLY A 106 -6.71 8.58 5.47
N ARG A 107 -6.84 9.88 5.73
CA ARG A 107 -6.11 10.61 6.80
C ARG A 107 -6.19 9.96 8.20
N SER A 108 -7.30 9.28 8.49
CA SER A 108 -7.52 8.57 9.76
C SER A 108 -6.65 7.30 9.92
N ASN A 109 -5.82 6.98 8.93
CA ASN A 109 -4.82 5.92 8.99
C ASN A 109 -3.42 6.46 9.26
N TYR A 110 -3.23 7.77 9.31
CA TYR A 110 -1.93 8.38 9.56
C TYR A 110 -1.94 9.13 10.89
N VAL A 111 -0.87 8.99 11.64
CA VAL A 111 -0.65 9.79 12.86
C VAL A 111 -0.60 11.26 12.48
N CYS A 112 -1.32 12.09 13.23
CA CYS A 112 -1.27 13.54 13.07
C CYS A 112 -0.48 14.16 14.22
N HIS A 113 0.66 14.78 13.92
CA HIS A 113 1.54 15.39 14.94
C HIS A 113 0.82 16.41 15.82
N TYR A 114 -0.04 17.24 15.23
CA TYR A 114 -0.83 18.23 15.98
C TYR A 114 -1.78 17.58 16.99
N HIS A 115 -2.60 16.62 16.53
CA HIS A 115 -3.56 15.91 17.37
C HIS A 115 -2.88 15.04 18.43
N LEU A 116 -1.73 14.44 18.10
CA LEU A 116 -0.89 13.72 19.04
C LEU A 116 -0.39 14.62 20.18
N ALA A 117 0.20 15.77 19.85
CA ALA A 117 0.71 16.72 20.83
C ALA A 117 -0.40 17.32 21.72
N ARG A 118 -1.57 17.59 21.12
CA ARG A 118 -2.74 18.08 21.85
C ARG A 118 -3.27 17.02 22.82
N THR A 119 -3.40 15.77 22.38
CA THR A 119 -3.87 14.66 23.22
C THR A 119 -2.93 14.43 24.41
N GLU A 120 -1.62 14.56 24.19
CA GLU A 120 -0.63 14.49 25.28
C GLU A 120 -0.78 15.63 26.29
N SER A 121 -1.07 16.85 25.81
CA SER A 121 -1.20 18.04 26.65
C SER A 121 -2.52 18.06 27.44
N ASP A 122 -3.62 17.64 26.82
CA ASP A 122 -4.95 17.63 27.43
C ASP A 122 -5.04 16.62 28.58
N GLY A 123 -4.27 15.51 28.50
CA GLY A 123 -4.17 14.50 29.57
C GLY A 123 -5.47 13.73 29.88
N MET A 124 -6.53 13.93 29.09
CA MET A 124 -7.85 13.34 29.31
C MET A 124 -7.96 11.95 28.68
N PHE A 125 -7.58 10.93 29.44
CA PHE A 125 -7.64 9.53 29.00
C PHE A 125 -8.81 8.78 29.63
N LYS A 126 -9.50 7.94 28.84
CA LYS A 126 -10.62 7.13 29.34
C LYS A 126 -10.13 5.90 30.10
N THR A 127 -8.98 5.36 29.69
CA THR A 127 -8.43 4.12 30.25
C THR A 127 -6.92 4.22 30.47
N ARG A 128 -6.38 3.32 31.31
CA ARG A 128 -4.92 3.18 31.48
C ARG A 128 -4.24 2.68 30.20
N ASP A 129 -4.95 1.94 29.35
CA ASP A 129 -4.39 1.44 28.09
C ASP A 129 -4.24 2.55 27.06
N ASP A 130 -5.12 3.56 27.05
CA ASP A 130 -4.95 4.76 26.21
C ASP A 130 -3.60 5.45 26.49
N ILE A 131 -3.19 5.53 27.76
CA ILE A 131 -1.90 6.12 28.16
C ILE A 131 -0.73 5.29 27.60
N LYS A 132 -0.81 3.96 27.71
CA LYS A 132 0.23 3.06 27.16
C LYS A 132 0.30 3.16 25.63
N HIS A 133 -0.85 3.15 24.96
CA HIS A 133 -0.93 3.25 23.51
C HIS A 133 -0.42 4.60 23.02
N LEU A 134 -0.74 5.70 23.70
CA LEU A 134 -0.23 7.03 23.35
C LEU A 134 1.31 7.05 23.39
N GLY A 135 1.91 6.47 24.43
CA GLY A 135 3.37 6.34 24.52
C GLY A 135 3.98 5.61 23.33
N LYS A 136 3.38 4.48 22.92
CA LYS A 136 3.78 3.70 21.74
C LYS A 136 3.62 4.50 20.44
N ILE A 137 2.48 5.18 20.26
CA ILE A 137 2.20 6.02 19.08
C ILE A 137 3.22 7.17 18.99
N LYS A 138 3.56 7.79 20.12
CA LYS A 138 4.56 8.87 20.18
C LYS A 138 5.95 8.38 19.79
N GLN A 139 6.35 7.20 20.24
CA GLN A 139 7.63 6.60 19.84
C GLN A 139 7.61 6.26 18.35
N TYR A 140 6.54 5.65 17.86
CA TYR A 140 6.35 5.30 16.46
C TYR A 140 6.42 6.51 15.53
N ALA A 141 5.72 7.60 15.86
CA ALA A 141 5.68 8.82 15.05
C ALA A 141 7.05 9.52 14.90
N LYS A 142 8.03 9.21 15.77
CA LYS A 142 9.39 9.76 15.67
C LYS A 142 10.29 8.98 14.72
N VAL A 143 9.96 7.71 14.45
CA VAL A 143 10.83 6.78 13.70
C VAL A 143 10.18 6.25 12.43
N SER A 144 8.88 6.47 12.25
CA SER A 144 8.14 6.04 11.07
C SER A 144 8.32 7.04 9.92
N ASP A 145 8.66 6.54 8.74
CA ASP A 145 8.73 7.36 7.52
C ASP A 145 7.35 7.71 6.95
N SER A 146 6.33 6.89 7.26
CA SER A 146 4.99 7.03 6.66
C SER A 146 3.91 7.48 7.65
N GLY A 147 4.14 7.33 8.96
CA GLY A 147 3.13 7.58 10.00
C GLY A 147 1.88 6.69 9.91
N ASP A 148 1.89 5.67 9.05
CA ASP A 148 0.75 4.77 8.85
C ASP A 148 0.52 3.90 10.08
N LYS A 149 -0.65 3.99 10.71
CA LYS A 149 -0.98 3.22 11.90
C LYS A 149 -0.92 1.71 11.68
N GLY A 150 -1.07 1.22 10.44
CA GLY A 150 -0.91 -0.19 10.10
C GLY A 150 0.52 -0.71 10.35
N GLY A 151 1.52 0.18 10.40
CA GLY A 151 2.89 -0.16 10.78
C GLY A 151 3.10 -0.33 12.29
N LEU A 152 2.11 -0.02 13.14
CA LEU A 152 2.21 -0.11 14.59
C LEU A 152 1.35 -1.27 15.14
N ALA A 153 1.83 -2.50 15.00
CA ALA A 153 1.13 -3.71 15.47
C ALA A 153 0.89 -3.72 17.00
N ASP A 154 1.71 -2.98 17.75
CA ASP A 154 1.66 -2.88 19.21
C ASP A 154 0.44 -2.13 19.76
N VAL A 155 -0.33 -1.46 18.90
CA VAL A 155 -1.56 -0.76 19.25
C VAL A 155 -2.70 -1.32 18.38
N PRO A 156 -3.76 -1.90 18.97
CA PRO A 156 -4.88 -2.42 18.19
C PRO A 156 -5.47 -1.35 17.27
N GLU A 157 -5.80 -1.71 16.02
CA GLU A 157 -6.32 -0.75 15.05
C GLU A 157 -7.64 -0.09 15.46
N ASN A 158 -8.42 -0.78 16.31
CA ASN A 158 -9.69 -0.35 16.87
C ASN A 158 -9.53 0.38 18.22
N ALA A 159 -8.30 0.61 18.69
CA ALA A 159 -8.05 1.32 19.95
C ALA A 159 -8.67 2.74 19.88
N PRO A 160 -9.47 3.16 20.88
CA PRO A 160 -10.15 4.46 20.86
C PRO A 160 -9.21 5.66 20.76
N ILE A 161 -7.98 5.52 21.25
CA ILE A 161 -6.93 6.55 21.19
C ILE A 161 -6.65 7.02 19.74
N TRP A 162 -6.83 6.17 18.73
CA TRP A 162 -6.60 6.56 17.33
C TRP A 162 -7.48 7.74 16.89
N MET A 163 -8.70 7.85 17.41
CA MET A 163 -9.59 8.96 17.08
C MET A 163 -9.08 10.31 17.62
N GLN A 164 -8.20 10.28 18.62
CA GLN A 164 -7.65 11.48 19.25
C GLN A 164 -6.32 11.91 18.63
N VAL A 165 -5.57 10.97 18.04
CA VAL A 165 -4.20 11.18 17.51
C VAL A 165 -4.11 11.15 15.98
N THR A 166 -5.22 10.95 15.28
CA THR A 166 -5.30 11.01 13.81
C THR A 166 -6.19 12.19 13.37
N SER A 167 -6.18 12.50 12.09
CA SER A 167 -7.03 13.55 11.51
C SER A 167 -8.03 12.99 10.51
N THR A 168 -9.11 13.73 10.28
CA THR A 168 -10.08 13.53 9.21
C THR A 168 -9.96 14.66 8.20
N ARG A 169 -10.84 14.68 7.19
CA ARG A 169 -10.92 15.82 6.28
C ARG A 169 -11.38 17.10 7.00
N ASP A 170 -12.22 16.95 8.01
CA ASP A 170 -12.98 18.05 8.61
C ASP A 170 -12.28 18.66 9.84
N ASN A 171 -11.42 17.92 10.53
CA ASN A 171 -10.68 18.43 11.70
C ASN A 171 -9.22 18.83 11.40
N CYS A 172 -8.76 18.62 10.16
CA CYS A 172 -7.41 18.97 9.76
C CYS A 172 -7.31 20.49 9.53
N LEU A 173 -6.33 21.13 10.17
CA LEU A 173 -6.09 22.58 10.04
C LEU A 173 -5.46 22.98 8.68
N GLY A 174 -5.13 22.02 7.82
CA GLY A 174 -4.56 22.30 6.50
C GLY A 174 -3.27 23.12 6.58
N GLN A 175 -3.19 24.18 5.77
CA GLN A 175 -2.03 25.08 5.72
C GLN A 175 -1.80 25.88 7.00
N GLU A 176 -2.84 26.04 7.84
CA GLU A 176 -2.74 26.76 9.12
C GLU A 176 -2.16 25.87 10.25
N CYS A 177 -1.96 24.57 9.98
CA CYS A 177 -1.38 23.65 10.94
C CYS A 177 0.10 24.00 11.21
N PRO A 178 0.52 24.17 12.48
CA PRO A 178 1.93 24.42 12.80
C PRO A 178 2.86 23.27 12.37
N ASN A 179 2.32 22.04 12.26
CA ASN A 179 3.04 20.85 11.82
C ASN A 179 2.83 20.50 10.33
N HIS A 180 2.25 21.39 9.50
CA HIS A 180 1.93 21.06 8.10
C HIS A 180 3.13 20.52 7.30
N LYS A 181 4.32 21.09 7.51
CA LYS A 181 5.56 20.69 6.82
C LYS A 181 6.12 19.34 7.29
N GLU A 182 5.67 18.87 8.45
CA GLU A 182 6.10 17.62 9.08
C GLU A 182 5.06 16.51 8.90
N CYS A 183 3.94 16.79 8.21
CA CYS A 183 2.96 15.76 7.89
C CYS A 183 3.57 14.71 6.96
N PHE A 184 3.26 13.44 7.26
CA PHE A 184 3.56 12.28 6.42
C PHE A 184 2.84 12.32 5.07
#